data_AF-A0A1W1CU69-F1
#
_entry.id   AF-A0A1W1CU69-F1
#
_cell.length_a   1.000
_cell.length_b   1.000
_cell.length_c   1.000
_cell.angle_alpha   90.00
_cell.angle_beta   90.00
_cell.angle_gamma   90.00
#
_symmetry.space_group_name_H-M   'P 1'
#
loop_
_entity.id
_entity.type
_entity.pdbx_description
1 polymer ?
#
loop_
_entity_poly.entity_id
_entity_poly.type
_entity_poly.pdbx_seq_one_letter_code
_entity_poly.pdbx_strand_id
1 'polypeptide(L)'
;MFSYLDYENTDGLAKTIGNIEGTKSLVNSGTKVKRLSATKDEAKNIKDIFAQKNVYTYSDRKGTKEVLNALDSPKILHLSTHSFYGKDDKSNVDSLLKSGMALSGYNNFIAKEDTRGIMTALEFSNLNLYHTDLVLFSSCESGLGNIYSSEGVYGLNKGAKLAGAKRVISTLWSVDAIASLKLTNSFYKYLKENNMKGYANALRETKKEMIKEGYAPFYWAGFVENGID
;
A
#
# COMPACT_ATOMS: atom_id res chain seq x y z
N MET A 1 -9.61 -3.74 0.84
CA MET A 1 -8.31 -4.17 0.27
C MET A 1 -8.20 -3.65 -1.15
N PHE A 2 -7.08 -3.04 -1.50
CA PHE A 2 -6.75 -2.65 -2.88
C PHE A 2 -5.67 -3.58 -3.41
N SER A 3 -5.89 -4.20 -4.56
CA SER A 3 -4.95 -5.19 -5.12
C SER A 3 -5.20 -5.42 -6.60
N TYR A 4 -4.18 -5.90 -7.33
CA TYR A 4 -4.26 -6.19 -8.77
C TYR A 4 -4.82 -5.01 -9.57
N LEU A 5 -4.29 -3.81 -9.33
CA LEU A 5 -4.80 -2.57 -9.90
C LEU A 5 -4.51 -2.44 -11.40
N ASP A 6 -5.41 -1.79 -12.13
CA ASP A 6 -5.21 -1.45 -13.55
C ASP A 6 -4.54 -0.08 -13.68
N TYR A 7 -3.22 -0.05 -13.86
CA TYR A 7 -2.47 1.21 -13.98
C TYR A 7 -2.65 1.89 -15.36
N GLU A 8 -3.25 1.24 -16.35
CA GLU A 8 -3.39 1.73 -17.72
C GLU A 8 -4.75 2.39 -18.04
N ASN A 9 -5.74 2.31 -17.13
CA ASN A 9 -7.14 2.61 -17.44
C ASN A 9 -7.37 4.00 -18.09
N THR A 10 -8.02 4.04 -19.26
CA THR A 10 -8.34 5.28 -20.02
C THR A 10 -9.83 5.67 -20.03
N ASP A 11 -10.73 4.89 -19.43
CA ASP A 11 -12.16 5.10 -19.61
C ASP A 11 -12.74 6.08 -18.59
N GLY A 12 -13.28 7.19 -19.09
CA GLY A 12 -14.08 8.14 -18.33
C GLY A 12 -13.37 9.43 -17.91
N LEU A 13 -13.61 10.46 -18.72
CA LEU A 13 -13.65 11.86 -18.34
C LEU A 13 -12.31 12.60 -18.19
N ALA A 14 -12.16 13.58 -19.07
CA ALA A 14 -11.38 14.77 -18.88
C ALA A 14 -11.92 15.56 -17.68
N LYS A 15 -11.11 15.68 -16.63
CA LYS A 15 -11.09 16.87 -15.78
C LYS A 15 -9.68 16.98 -15.22
N THR A 16 -8.95 17.96 -15.74
CA THR A 16 -7.70 18.45 -15.18
C THR A 16 -7.99 18.87 -13.74
N ILE A 17 -7.64 18.03 -12.77
CA ILE A 17 -7.54 18.48 -11.38
C ILE A 17 -6.15 19.07 -11.27
N GLY A 18 -6.12 20.35 -10.89
CA GLY A 18 -4.97 21.25 -11.05
C GLY A 18 -3.66 20.73 -10.48
N ASN A 19 -2.58 21.32 -10.99
CA ASN A 19 -1.21 21.16 -10.50
C ASN A 19 -1.16 21.22 -8.98
N ILE A 20 -0.98 20.07 -8.32
CA ILE A 20 -0.52 20.06 -6.94
C ILE A 20 0.99 20.27 -7.03
N GLU A 21 1.48 21.47 -6.69
CA GLU A 21 2.91 21.73 -6.53
C GLU A 21 3.53 20.61 -5.68
N GLY A 22 4.56 19.95 -6.21
CA GLY A 22 5.17 18.75 -5.61
C GLY A 22 4.89 17.44 -6.35
N THR A 23 3.74 17.27 -7.03
CA THR A 23 3.49 16.04 -7.81
C THR A 23 4.40 15.89 -9.04
N LYS A 24 4.91 16.98 -9.61
CA LYS A 24 5.91 16.91 -10.69
C LYS A 24 7.26 16.34 -10.23
N SER A 25 7.66 16.55 -8.97
CA SER A 25 8.89 15.96 -8.43
C SER A 25 8.72 14.47 -8.06
N LEU A 26 7.50 14.06 -7.71
CA LEU A 26 7.13 12.67 -7.45
C LEU A 26 7.23 11.76 -8.68
N VAL A 27 6.88 12.29 -9.85
CA VAL A 27 6.72 11.50 -11.08
C VAL A 27 7.81 11.80 -12.11
N ASN A 28 8.86 12.52 -11.72
CA ASN A 28 9.99 12.84 -12.59
C ASN A 28 10.83 11.61 -13.01
N SER A 29 10.42 10.39 -12.61
CA SER A 29 11.04 9.15 -13.07
C SER A 29 10.49 8.66 -14.43
N GLY A 30 9.38 9.21 -14.94
CA GLY A 30 8.76 8.75 -16.20
C GLY A 30 8.49 7.23 -16.24
N THR A 31 8.51 6.57 -15.09
CA THR A 31 8.57 5.11 -15.01
C THR A 31 7.16 4.57 -14.95
N LYS A 32 6.74 3.91 -16.03
CA LYS A 32 5.51 3.13 -16.03
C LYS A 32 5.65 1.96 -15.05
N VAL A 33 4.58 1.68 -14.32
CA VAL A 33 4.50 0.50 -13.43
C VAL A 33 3.61 -0.56 -14.05
N LYS A 34 3.96 -1.83 -13.86
CA LYS A 34 3.12 -2.96 -14.30
C LYS A 34 2.25 -3.45 -13.16
N ARG A 35 1.17 -4.15 -13.51
CA ARG A 35 0.33 -4.87 -12.55
C ARG A 35 1.17 -5.80 -11.67
N LEU A 36 0.84 -5.85 -10.38
CA LEU A 36 1.39 -6.81 -9.43
C LEU A 36 0.51 -8.07 -9.44
N SER A 37 0.85 -9.07 -10.25
CA SER A 37 0.00 -10.25 -10.45
C SER A 37 -0.24 -11.04 -9.17
N ALA A 38 0.77 -11.21 -8.33
CA ALA A 38 0.66 -11.96 -7.08
C ALA A 38 -0.33 -11.32 -6.09
N THR A 39 -0.52 -10.00 -6.11
CA THR A 39 -1.54 -9.33 -5.26
C THR A 39 -2.99 -9.76 -5.56
N LYS A 40 -3.23 -10.37 -6.73
CA LYS A 40 -4.53 -11.00 -7.05
C LYS A 40 -4.77 -12.20 -6.14
N ASP A 41 -3.76 -13.06 -6.01
CA ASP A 41 -3.83 -14.24 -5.15
C ASP A 41 -3.85 -13.85 -3.68
N GLU A 42 -3.18 -12.76 -3.31
CA GLU A 42 -3.25 -12.19 -1.96
C GLU A 42 -4.69 -11.87 -1.56
N ALA A 43 -5.40 -11.14 -2.40
CA ALA A 43 -6.79 -10.77 -2.14
C ALA A 43 -7.72 -11.97 -2.12
N LYS A 44 -7.50 -12.95 -3.00
CA LYS A 44 -8.25 -14.20 -3.01
C LYS A 44 -8.04 -14.96 -1.68
N ASN A 45 -6.80 -15.13 -1.25
CA ASN A 45 -6.47 -15.88 -0.04
C ASN A 45 -7.06 -15.23 1.21
N ILE A 46 -6.95 -13.91 1.36
CA ILE A 46 -7.53 -13.18 2.49
C ILE A 46 -9.05 -13.31 2.50
N LYS A 47 -9.69 -13.17 1.35
CA LYS A 47 -11.12 -13.40 1.21
C LYS A 47 -11.53 -14.81 1.65
N ASP A 48 -10.78 -15.82 1.23
CA ASP A 48 -11.04 -17.21 1.59
C ASP A 48 -10.86 -17.46 3.10
N ILE A 49 -9.83 -16.86 3.73
CA ILE A 49 -9.62 -16.89 5.18
C ILE A 49 -10.89 -16.41 5.91
N PHE A 50 -11.50 -15.32 5.46
CA PHE A 50 -12.69 -14.76 6.12
C PHE A 50 -14.02 -15.29 5.55
N ALA A 51 -13.99 -16.38 4.78
CA ALA A 51 -15.17 -16.95 4.13
C ALA A 51 -16.00 -15.87 3.38
N GLN A 52 -15.30 -14.94 2.73
CA GLN A 52 -15.83 -13.79 1.99
C GLN A 52 -16.62 -12.76 2.83
N LYS A 53 -16.75 -12.96 4.15
CA LYS A 53 -17.52 -12.05 5.01
C LYS A 53 -16.70 -10.82 5.37
N ASN A 54 -17.30 -9.64 5.23
CA ASN A 54 -16.71 -8.35 5.63
C ASN A 54 -15.34 -8.05 4.97
N VAL A 55 -15.04 -8.67 3.82
CA VAL A 55 -13.83 -8.39 3.04
C VAL A 55 -14.21 -7.75 1.71
N TYR A 56 -13.96 -6.45 1.61
CA TYR A 56 -14.18 -5.67 0.39
C TYR A 56 -12.88 -5.54 -0.39
N THR A 57 -12.90 -5.89 -1.69
CA THR A 57 -11.73 -5.78 -2.57
C THR A 57 -11.99 -4.82 -3.73
N TYR A 58 -11.04 -3.92 -3.95
CA TYR A 58 -11.03 -2.95 -5.04
C TYR A 58 -9.84 -3.29 -5.95
N SER A 59 -10.15 -3.94 -7.07
CA SER A 59 -9.17 -4.44 -8.03
C SER A 59 -9.40 -3.87 -9.42
N ASP A 60 -8.43 -4.07 -10.30
CA ASP A 60 -8.44 -3.56 -11.66
C ASP A 60 -8.74 -2.06 -11.67
N ARG A 61 -9.78 -1.66 -12.41
CA ARG A 61 -10.23 -0.27 -12.58
C ARG A 61 -11.01 0.28 -11.38
N LYS A 62 -11.31 -0.56 -10.38
CA LYS A 62 -12.10 -0.16 -9.19
C LYS A 62 -11.22 0.33 -8.04
N GLY A 63 -9.91 0.06 -8.07
CA GLY A 63 -8.98 0.56 -7.05
C GLY A 63 -8.47 1.96 -7.36
N THR A 64 -9.38 2.94 -7.41
CA THR A 64 -9.08 4.33 -7.75
C THR A 64 -8.87 5.18 -6.49
N LYS A 65 -8.30 6.38 -6.67
CA LYS A 65 -8.14 7.36 -5.59
C LYS A 65 -9.50 7.78 -5.02
N GLU A 66 -10.51 7.95 -5.85
CA GLU A 66 -11.85 8.35 -5.43
C GLU A 66 -12.48 7.32 -4.50
N VAL A 67 -12.32 6.03 -4.80
CA VAL A 67 -12.79 4.95 -3.92
C VAL A 67 -12.05 4.96 -2.59
N LEU A 68 -10.73 5.19 -2.61
CA LEU A 68 -9.92 5.28 -1.39
C LEU A 68 -10.33 6.49 -0.53
N ASN A 69 -10.58 7.65 -1.15
CA ASN A 69 -11.05 8.86 -0.49
C ASN A 69 -12.47 8.73 0.09
N ALA A 70 -13.30 7.89 -0.50
CA ALA A 70 -14.66 7.64 -0.03
C ALA A 70 -14.74 6.60 1.10
N LEU A 71 -13.62 5.99 1.51
CA LEU A 71 -13.62 5.07 2.64
C LEU A 71 -13.84 5.83 3.95
N ASP A 72 -14.69 5.27 4.80
CA ASP A 72 -14.93 5.77 6.14
C ASP A 72 -14.49 4.75 7.18
N SER A 73 -13.29 4.95 7.72
CA SER A 73 -12.70 4.18 8.83
C SER A 73 -12.94 2.65 8.80
N PRO A 74 -12.49 1.92 7.76
CA PRO A 74 -12.54 0.45 7.79
C PRO A 74 -11.70 -0.09 8.96
N LYS A 75 -12.11 -1.19 9.60
CA LYS A 75 -11.34 -1.78 10.71
C LYS A 75 -9.89 -2.10 10.29
N ILE A 76 -9.72 -2.64 9.07
CA ILE A 76 -8.41 -2.89 8.45
C ILE A 76 -8.42 -2.35 7.02
N LEU A 77 -7.45 -1.50 6.69
CA LEU A 77 -7.19 -1.03 5.33
C LEU A 77 -5.92 -1.68 4.80
N HIS A 78 -6.07 -2.63 3.87
CA HIS A 78 -4.96 -3.32 3.20
C HIS A 78 -4.74 -2.73 1.81
N LEU A 79 -3.53 -2.29 1.52
CA LEU A 79 -3.13 -1.65 0.26
C LEU A 79 -1.94 -2.38 -0.37
N SER A 80 -2.18 -3.07 -1.49
CA SER A 80 -1.15 -3.83 -2.22
C SER A 80 -0.88 -3.20 -3.59
N THR A 81 -0.04 -2.16 -3.59
CA THR A 81 0.26 -1.33 -4.78
C THR A 81 1.63 -0.65 -4.75
N HIS A 82 2.22 -0.30 -5.89
CA HIS A 82 3.54 0.34 -5.92
C HIS A 82 3.58 1.63 -5.08
N SER A 83 4.60 1.76 -4.23
CA SER A 83 4.91 3.01 -3.52
C SER A 83 6.08 3.70 -4.22
N PHE A 84 6.19 5.01 -4.07
CA PHE A 84 7.27 5.79 -4.67
C PHE A 84 7.70 6.96 -3.79
N TYR A 85 8.91 7.44 -4.08
CA TYR A 85 9.46 8.64 -3.46
C TYR A 85 10.13 9.55 -4.50
N GLY A 86 9.79 10.84 -4.48
CA GLY A 86 10.37 11.86 -5.34
C GLY A 86 11.80 12.19 -4.93
N LYS A 87 12.75 11.99 -5.86
CA LYS A 87 14.14 12.42 -5.70
C LYS A 87 14.28 13.87 -6.17
N ASP A 88 13.95 14.81 -5.31
CA ASP A 88 14.32 16.21 -5.54
C ASP A 88 15.05 16.75 -4.32
N ASP A 89 16.38 16.76 -4.43
CA ASP A 89 17.33 17.18 -3.40
C ASP A 89 17.36 18.72 -3.21
N LYS A 90 16.73 19.48 -4.11
CA LYS A 90 16.86 20.95 -4.14
C LYS A 90 15.77 21.71 -3.38
N SER A 91 14.85 21.03 -2.72
CA SER A 91 13.73 21.67 -2.03
C SER A 91 13.45 21.06 -0.65
N ASN A 92 13.29 21.93 0.37
CA ASN A 92 12.81 21.61 1.73
C ASN A 92 11.33 21.18 1.75
N VAL A 93 10.85 20.52 0.69
CA VAL A 93 9.47 20.06 0.56
C VAL A 93 9.26 18.87 1.51
N ASP A 94 8.14 18.89 2.26
CA ASP A 94 7.78 17.87 3.26
C ASP A 94 7.81 16.46 2.65
N SER A 95 8.35 15.48 3.38
CA SER A 95 8.34 14.06 3.00
C SER A 95 6.94 13.55 2.63
N LEU A 96 5.87 14.12 3.19
CA LEU A 96 4.49 13.78 2.82
C LEU A 96 4.13 14.11 1.36
N LEU A 97 4.72 15.18 0.82
CA LEU A 97 4.58 15.57 -0.58
C LEU A 97 5.56 14.82 -1.49
N LYS A 98 6.62 14.22 -0.93
CA LYS A 98 7.62 13.43 -1.66
C LYS A 98 7.33 11.92 -1.66
N SER A 99 6.37 11.45 -0.86
CA SER A 99 5.97 10.04 -0.84
C SER A 99 4.57 9.83 -1.42
N GLY A 100 4.35 8.70 -2.08
CA GLY A 100 3.03 8.35 -2.57
C GLY A 100 2.92 6.90 -3.01
N MET A 101 1.73 6.55 -3.51
CA MET A 101 1.43 5.24 -4.06
C MET A 101 0.71 5.35 -5.40
N ALA A 102 0.96 4.39 -6.28
CA ALA A 102 0.24 4.23 -7.53
C ALA A 102 -1.15 3.64 -7.25
N LEU A 103 -2.17 4.11 -7.94
CA LEU A 103 -3.52 3.56 -7.96
C LEU A 103 -3.95 3.32 -9.42
N SER A 104 -5.16 2.81 -9.62
CA SER A 104 -5.65 2.60 -10.99
C SER A 104 -5.54 3.90 -11.83
N GLY A 105 -4.99 3.77 -13.03
CA GLY A 105 -4.74 4.89 -13.96
C GLY A 105 -3.38 5.60 -13.80
N TYR A 106 -2.47 5.14 -12.93
CA TYR A 106 -1.15 5.79 -12.70
C TYR A 106 -0.36 6.07 -13.99
N ASN A 107 -0.32 5.14 -14.95
CA ASN A 107 0.50 5.30 -16.16
C ASN A 107 -0.02 6.39 -17.11
N ASN A 108 -1.21 6.96 -16.86
CA ASN A 108 -1.73 8.12 -17.61
C ASN A 108 -1.09 9.44 -17.22
N PHE A 109 -0.46 9.53 -16.05
CA PHE A 109 0.22 10.77 -15.66
C PHE A 109 1.22 11.20 -16.73
N ILE A 110 2.02 10.25 -17.23
CA ILE A 110 3.08 10.49 -18.22
C ILE A 110 2.53 11.08 -19.52
N ALA A 111 1.33 10.67 -19.93
CA ALA A 111 0.74 11.07 -21.20
C ALA A 111 -0.17 12.31 -21.11
N LYS A 112 -0.75 12.59 -19.94
CA LYS A 112 -1.88 13.53 -19.79
C LYS A 112 -1.80 14.47 -18.59
N GLU A 113 -0.71 14.43 -17.81
CA GLU A 113 -0.60 15.12 -16.50
C GLU A 113 -1.77 14.77 -15.54
N ASP A 114 -2.34 13.57 -15.67
CA ASP A 114 -3.46 13.09 -14.87
C ASP A 114 -2.98 12.49 -13.54
N THR A 115 -3.29 13.17 -12.43
CA THR A 115 -2.87 12.77 -11.08
C THR A 115 -3.84 11.84 -10.36
N ARG A 116 -4.96 11.43 -10.99
CA ARG A 116 -5.97 10.57 -10.35
C ARG A 116 -5.42 9.19 -9.97
N GLY A 117 -4.44 8.69 -10.70
CA GLY A 117 -3.74 7.45 -10.39
C GLY A 117 -2.62 7.57 -9.35
N ILE A 118 -2.42 8.73 -8.72
CA ILE A 118 -1.34 9.00 -7.78
C ILE A 118 -1.92 9.44 -6.45
N MET A 119 -1.76 8.68 -5.38
CA MET A 119 -2.13 9.10 -4.03
C MET A 119 -0.88 9.46 -3.23
N THR A 120 -0.69 10.76 -2.96
CA THR A 120 0.41 11.23 -2.11
C THR A 120 0.18 10.89 -0.64
N ALA A 121 1.24 10.84 0.16
CA ALA A 121 1.11 10.64 1.60
C ALA A 121 0.39 11.81 2.28
N LEU A 122 0.50 13.04 1.74
CA LEU A 122 -0.28 14.18 2.19
C LEU A 122 -1.78 13.99 1.91
N GLU A 123 -2.17 13.62 0.70
CA GLU A 123 -3.57 13.30 0.40
C GLU A 123 -4.08 12.14 1.28
N PHE A 124 -3.25 11.10 1.47
CA PHE A 124 -3.57 9.98 2.36
C PHE A 124 -3.79 10.41 3.80
N SER A 125 -3.05 11.42 4.29
CA SER A 125 -3.21 11.95 5.64
C SER A 125 -4.56 12.64 5.89
N ASN A 126 -5.30 12.99 4.84
CA ASN A 126 -6.62 13.62 4.95
C ASN A 126 -7.77 12.60 4.97
N LEU A 127 -7.48 11.29 4.88
CA LEU A 127 -8.51 10.25 5.02
C LEU A 127 -9.05 10.19 6.45
N ASN A 128 -10.32 9.79 6.60
CA ASN A 128 -10.89 9.51 7.92
C ASN A 128 -10.60 8.06 8.33
N LEU A 129 -9.52 7.84 9.09
CA LEU A 129 -9.10 6.53 9.61
C LEU A 129 -9.10 6.45 11.14
N TYR A 130 -9.77 7.36 11.86
CA TYR A 130 -9.79 7.40 13.34
C TYR A 130 -10.29 6.12 14.00
N HIS A 131 -11.15 5.35 13.32
CA HIS A 131 -11.63 4.04 13.80
C HIS A 131 -10.99 2.85 13.07
N THR A 132 -9.93 3.09 12.29
CA THR A 132 -9.13 2.04 11.65
C THR A 132 -8.09 1.51 12.62
N ASP A 133 -8.19 0.22 12.95
CA ASP A 133 -7.24 -0.45 13.84
C ASP A 133 -5.89 -0.68 13.17
N LEU A 134 -5.88 -0.96 11.86
CA LEU A 134 -4.67 -1.25 11.09
C LEU A 134 -4.75 -0.74 9.65
N VAL A 135 -3.70 -0.04 9.21
CA VAL A 135 -3.36 0.11 7.80
C VAL A 135 -2.20 -0.85 7.49
N LEU A 136 -2.31 -1.66 6.44
CA LEU A 136 -1.27 -2.57 6.00
C LEU A 136 -0.87 -2.21 4.57
N PHE A 137 0.35 -1.74 4.39
CA PHE A 137 0.98 -1.50 3.11
C PHE A 137 1.80 -2.74 2.72
N SER A 138 1.33 -3.51 1.74
CA SER A 138 2.02 -4.73 1.27
C SER A 138 2.32 -4.63 -0.21
N SER A 139 3.47 -4.08 -0.56
CA SER A 139 3.82 -4.00 -1.98
C SER A 139 5.21 -3.47 -2.20
N CYS A 140 6.13 -4.42 -2.28
CA CYS A 140 7.41 -4.26 -2.94
C CYS A 140 7.87 -5.62 -3.48
N GLU A 141 7.26 -6.15 -4.55
CA GLU A 141 7.74 -7.39 -5.18
C GLU A 141 9.02 -7.14 -5.98
N SER A 142 10.08 -7.89 -5.70
CA SER A 142 11.37 -7.74 -6.39
C SER A 142 11.23 -8.18 -7.85
N GLY A 143 11.05 -7.22 -8.77
CA GLY A 143 10.96 -7.55 -10.19
C GLY A 143 10.86 -6.38 -11.18
N LEU A 144 10.59 -5.14 -10.76
CA LEU A 144 10.36 -4.03 -11.68
C LEU A 144 10.82 -2.67 -11.12
N GLY A 145 12.05 -2.25 -11.47
CA GLY A 145 12.48 -0.85 -11.43
C GLY A 145 12.70 -0.22 -10.04
N ASN A 146 13.73 0.60 -9.94
CA ASN A 146 14.14 1.30 -8.72
C ASN A 146 13.16 2.41 -8.32
N ILE A 147 12.03 2.05 -7.70
CA ILE A 147 11.08 3.01 -7.12
C ILE A 147 11.01 2.88 -5.60
N TYR A 148 12.15 2.62 -4.95
CA TYR A 148 12.23 2.58 -3.48
C TYR A 148 13.25 3.58 -2.94
N SER A 149 12.78 4.41 -2.02
CA SER A 149 13.57 4.92 -0.90
C SER A 149 12.83 4.57 0.39
N SER A 150 13.57 4.27 1.45
CA SER A 150 13.03 4.12 2.81
C SER A 150 12.22 5.35 3.26
N GLU A 151 12.52 6.51 2.70
CA GLU A 151 11.81 7.78 2.92
C GLU A 151 10.38 7.77 2.36
N GLY A 152 10.15 7.05 1.25
CA GLY A 152 8.82 6.78 0.69
C GLY A 152 7.90 6.09 1.70
N VAL A 153 8.39 4.99 2.27
CA VAL A 153 7.68 4.21 3.29
C VAL A 153 7.45 5.05 4.55
N TYR A 154 8.44 5.84 4.97
CA TYR A 154 8.28 6.75 6.11
C TYR A 154 7.15 7.76 5.91
N GLY A 155 7.10 8.41 4.74
CA GLY A 155 6.03 9.37 4.43
C GLY A 155 4.64 8.74 4.44
N LEU A 156 4.46 7.57 3.83
CA LEU A 156 3.18 6.85 3.85
C LEU A 156 2.77 6.40 5.26
N ASN A 157 3.71 5.91 6.07
CA ASN A 157 3.46 5.57 7.46
C ASN A 157 3.02 6.80 8.27
N LYS A 158 3.72 7.93 8.11
CA LYS A 158 3.34 9.21 8.74
C LYS A 158 1.95 9.65 8.28
N GLY A 159 1.66 9.58 6.97
CA GLY A 159 0.36 9.91 6.42
C GLY A 159 -0.77 9.07 7.01
N ALA A 160 -0.59 7.74 7.11
CA ALA A 160 -1.57 6.85 7.70
C ALA A 160 -1.83 7.15 9.19
N LYS A 161 -0.77 7.47 9.95
CA LYS A 161 -0.90 7.88 11.34
C LYS A 161 -1.64 9.22 11.49
N LEU A 162 -1.37 10.19 10.62
CA LEU A 162 -2.06 11.49 10.61
C LEU A 162 -3.54 11.36 10.25
N ALA A 163 -3.90 10.42 9.37
CA ALA A 163 -5.28 10.08 9.04
C ALA A 163 -6.06 9.42 10.20
N GLY A 164 -5.37 9.05 11.30
CA GLY A 164 -6.01 8.50 12.51
C GLY A 164 -5.86 6.99 12.70
N ALA A 165 -5.16 6.27 11.80
CA ALA A 165 -4.96 4.84 11.95
C ALA A 165 -4.19 4.50 13.25
N LYS A 166 -4.65 3.51 14.01
CA LYS A 166 -3.99 3.11 15.26
C LYS A 166 -2.64 2.45 15.02
N ARG A 167 -2.55 1.58 14.03
CA ARG A 167 -1.35 0.83 13.66
C ARG A 167 -1.10 0.90 12.16
N VAL A 168 0.17 0.81 11.78
CA VAL A 168 0.60 0.69 10.40
C VAL A 168 1.58 -0.45 10.29
N ILE A 169 1.33 -1.42 9.40
CA ILE A 169 2.30 -2.44 9.01
C ILE A 169 2.79 -2.11 7.60
N SER A 170 4.11 -2.07 7.42
CA SER A 170 4.74 -1.75 6.14
C SER A 170 6.01 -2.58 5.92
N THR A 171 6.38 -2.80 4.66
CA THR A 171 7.65 -3.43 4.28
C THR A 171 8.75 -2.39 4.09
N LEU A 172 9.91 -2.59 4.73
CA LEU A 172 11.07 -1.69 4.66
C LEU A 172 11.82 -1.76 3.32
N TRP A 173 11.75 -2.89 2.63
CA TRP A 173 12.41 -3.13 1.35
C TRP A 173 11.57 -4.05 0.48
N SER A 174 12.04 -4.25 -0.75
CA SER A 174 11.44 -5.18 -1.71
C SER A 174 11.66 -6.63 -1.32
N VAL A 175 10.56 -7.34 -1.12
CA VAL A 175 10.51 -8.76 -0.75
C VAL A 175 9.97 -9.55 -1.94
N ASP A 176 10.43 -10.78 -2.11
CA ASP A 176 9.88 -11.71 -3.11
C ASP A 176 8.34 -11.85 -3.01
N ALA A 177 7.68 -12.02 -4.15
CA ALA A 177 6.23 -12.10 -4.24
C ALA A 177 5.64 -13.31 -3.49
N ILE A 178 6.30 -14.47 -3.56
CA ILE A 178 5.85 -15.69 -2.90
C ILE A 178 6.00 -15.54 -1.39
N ALA A 179 7.12 -14.99 -0.93
CA ALA A 179 7.33 -14.68 0.47
C ALA A 179 6.32 -13.67 1.02
N SER A 180 6.04 -12.59 0.28
CA SER A 180 5.02 -11.59 0.66
C SER A 180 3.64 -12.24 0.80
N LEU A 181 3.24 -13.07 -0.18
CA LEU A 181 1.98 -13.81 -0.15
C LEU A 181 1.87 -14.75 1.05
N LYS A 182 2.94 -15.48 1.35
CA LYS A 182 3.02 -16.37 2.51
C LYS A 182 2.83 -15.56 3.80
N LEU A 183 3.58 -14.46 3.95
CA LEU A 183 3.54 -13.63 5.14
C LEU A 183 2.15 -13.02 5.35
N THR A 184 1.54 -12.39 4.33
CA THR A 184 0.22 -11.78 4.48
C THR A 184 -0.86 -12.83 4.76
N ASN A 185 -0.81 -13.99 4.11
CA ASN A 185 -1.74 -15.10 4.36
C ASN A 185 -1.62 -15.62 5.80
N SER A 186 -0.42 -15.93 6.27
CA SER A 186 -0.17 -16.37 7.65
C SER A 186 -0.58 -15.32 8.68
N PHE A 187 -0.31 -14.03 8.40
CA PHE A 187 -0.71 -12.93 9.27
C PHE A 187 -2.22 -12.89 9.49
N TYR A 188 -3.01 -12.95 8.41
CA TYR A 188 -4.46 -12.94 8.53
C TYR A 188 -5.03 -14.24 9.13
N LYS A 189 -4.37 -15.39 8.94
CA LYS A 189 -4.74 -16.64 9.64
C LYS A 189 -4.61 -16.49 11.15
N TYR A 190 -3.43 -16.11 11.65
CA TYR A 190 -3.23 -15.89 13.08
C TYR A 190 -4.14 -14.80 13.64
N LEU A 191 -4.37 -13.72 12.89
CA LEU A 191 -5.29 -12.67 13.30
C LEU A 191 -6.74 -13.17 13.42
N LYS A 192 -7.19 -14.00 12.47
CA LYS A 192 -8.52 -14.63 12.50
C LYS A 192 -8.64 -15.58 13.69
N GLU A 193 -7.65 -16.43 13.91
CA GLU A 193 -7.59 -17.38 15.04
C GLU A 193 -7.69 -16.65 16.38
N ASN A 194 -7.11 -15.44 16.47
CA ASN A 194 -7.17 -14.59 17.66
C ASN A 194 -8.35 -13.59 17.66
N ASN A 195 -9.46 -13.92 16.99
CA ASN A 195 -10.70 -13.11 16.96
C ASN A 195 -10.48 -11.64 16.54
N MET A 196 -9.60 -11.40 15.57
CA MET A 196 -9.27 -10.06 15.05
C MET A 196 -8.67 -9.14 16.12
N LYS A 197 -7.82 -9.68 17.00
CA LYS A 197 -7.08 -8.97 18.05
C LYS A 197 -5.60 -9.33 18.02
N GLY A 198 -4.76 -8.46 18.59
CA GLY A 198 -3.32 -8.72 18.77
C GLY A 198 -2.54 -8.73 17.45
N TYR A 199 -2.56 -7.61 16.73
CA TYR A 199 -1.87 -7.43 15.43
C TYR A 199 -0.36 -7.72 15.53
N ALA A 200 0.32 -7.17 16.55
CA ALA A 200 1.73 -7.44 16.80
C ALA A 200 2.03 -8.91 17.06
N ASN A 201 1.16 -9.59 17.82
CA ASN A 201 1.28 -11.02 18.06
C ASN A 201 1.07 -11.83 16.79
N ALA A 202 0.07 -11.49 15.96
CA ALA A 202 -0.14 -12.15 14.68
C ALA A 202 1.09 -12.01 13.76
N LEU A 203 1.65 -10.81 13.63
CA LEU A 203 2.88 -10.58 12.85
C LEU A 203 4.07 -11.35 13.42
N ARG A 204 4.20 -11.42 14.75
CA ARG A 204 5.25 -12.18 15.42
C ARG A 204 5.14 -13.68 15.15
N GLU A 205 3.95 -14.25 15.27
CA GLU A 205 3.75 -15.68 15.02
C GLU A 205 3.96 -16.02 13.54
N THR A 206 3.55 -15.15 12.61
CA THR A 206 3.91 -15.28 11.19
C THR A 206 5.41 -15.31 10.95
N LYS A 207 6.18 -14.38 11.55
CA LYS A 207 7.65 -14.37 11.39
C LYS A 207 8.27 -15.65 11.94
N LYS A 208 7.79 -16.16 13.08
CA LYS A 208 8.25 -17.45 13.62
C LYS A 208 7.93 -18.63 12.73
N GLU A 209 6.74 -18.66 12.12
CA GLU A 209 6.36 -19.68 11.14
C GLU A 209 7.36 -19.70 9.98
N MET A 210 7.63 -18.53 9.39
CA MET A 210 8.60 -18.41 8.29
C MET A 210 10.02 -18.83 8.69
N ILE A 211 10.47 -18.49 9.90
CA ILE A 211 11.77 -18.95 10.44
C ILE A 211 11.81 -20.47 10.54
N LYS A 212 10.75 -21.10 11.07
CA LYS A 212 10.67 -22.57 11.19
C LYS A 212 10.67 -23.27 9.83
N GLU A 213 10.10 -22.63 8.81
CA GLU A 213 10.09 -23.11 7.42
C GLU A 213 11.40 -22.83 6.66
N GLY A 214 12.39 -22.18 7.30
CA GLY A 214 13.71 -21.95 6.72
C GLY A 214 13.83 -20.69 5.86
N TYR A 215 12.86 -19.77 5.90
CA TYR A 215 12.99 -18.49 5.20
C TYR A 215 14.06 -17.60 5.85
N ALA A 216 15.02 -17.15 5.03
CA ALA A 216 16.02 -16.19 5.44
C ALA A 216 15.39 -14.84 5.89
N PRO A 217 16.02 -14.08 6.79
CA PRO A 217 15.52 -12.80 7.29
C PRO A 217 15.08 -11.81 6.22
N PHE A 218 15.74 -11.81 5.05
CA PHE A 218 15.36 -10.99 3.89
C PHE A 218 13.87 -11.06 3.55
N TYR A 219 13.24 -12.24 3.73
CA TYR A 219 11.86 -12.50 3.33
C TYR A 219 10.80 -12.07 4.36
N TRP A 220 11.16 -11.83 5.62
CA TRP A 220 10.18 -11.57 6.69
C TRP A 220 10.55 -10.40 7.60
N ALA A 221 11.83 -10.08 7.74
CA ALA A 221 12.29 -9.03 8.64
C ALA A 221 11.92 -7.62 8.16
N GLY A 222 11.66 -7.47 6.85
CA GLY A 222 11.24 -6.21 6.25
C GLY A 222 9.87 -5.74 6.73
N PHE A 223 8.97 -6.63 7.16
CA PHE A 223 7.65 -6.24 7.65
C PHE A 223 7.74 -5.71 9.07
N VAL A 224 7.44 -4.44 9.28
CA VAL A 224 7.48 -3.79 10.59
C VAL A 224 6.13 -3.17 10.93
N GLU A 225 5.80 -3.18 12.21
CA GLU A 225 4.63 -2.51 12.76
C GLU A 225 5.05 -1.20 13.43
N ASN A 226 4.27 -0.15 13.19
CA ASN A 226 4.37 1.15 13.84
C ASN A 226 3.00 1.50 14.44
N GLY A 227 2.89 1.57 15.76
CA GLY A 227 1.63 1.83 16.46
C GLY A 227 1.74 1.67 17.97
N ILE A 228 0.65 1.92 18.67
CA ILE A 228 0.53 1.71 20.13
C ILE A 228 -0.42 0.54 20.34
N ASP A 229 -0.08 -0.33 21.29
CA ASP A 229 -0.92 -1.47 21.67
C ASP A 229 -2.19 -1.06 22.43
#